data_AF-A0A9X0EXS4-F1
#
_entry.id   AF-A0A9X0EXS4-F1
#
_cell.length_a   1.000
_cell.length_b   1.000
_cell.length_c   1.000
_cell.angle_alpha   90.00
_cell.angle_beta   90.00
_cell.angle_gamma   90.00
#
_symmetry.space_group_name_H-M   'P 1'
#
loop_
_entity.id
_entity.type
_entity.pdbx_description
1 polymer ?
#
loop_
_entity_poly.entity_id
_entity_poly.type
_entity_poly.pdbx_seq_one_letter_code
_entity_poly.pdbx_strand_id
1 'polypeptide(L)'
;MNNSPYEELKISRFVFDENVQKDRLVTDVYKLKLTDQWRDKLQEMYDLDVFEYYGEMCAQGSIVNRYKFSAVVWALLNGAGHIFSEDETVNLVETAVNHLGLDELAMVVLSALTAALMPPEAYEAFKMTVLSYGNQVNL
;
A
#
# COMPACT_ATOMS: atom_id res chain seq x y z
N MET A 1 6.83 23.22 -4.13
CA MET A 1 7.01 21.76 -3.98
C MET A 1 5.63 21.14 -4.05
N ASN A 2 5.32 20.40 -5.11
CA ASN A 2 4.09 19.61 -5.15
C ASN A 2 4.22 18.52 -4.09
N ASN A 3 3.45 18.61 -3.01
CA ASN A 3 3.31 17.50 -2.07
C ASN A 3 2.47 16.44 -2.78
N SER A 4 3.11 15.59 -3.61
CA SER A 4 2.40 14.44 -4.17
C SER A 4 1.78 13.64 -3.02
N PRO A 5 0.48 13.29 -3.12
CA PRO A 5 -0.25 12.63 -2.05
C PRO A 5 0.42 11.31 -1.65
N TYR A 6 0.28 10.96 -0.37
CA TYR A 6 0.67 9.65 0.16
C TYR A 6 -0.57 8.97 0.70
N GLU A 7 -0.54 7.64 0.74
CA GLU A 7 -1.57 6.84 1.42
C GLU A 7 -1.06 6.31 2.75
N GLU A 8 -1.97 5.92 3.63
CA GLU A 8 -1.66 5.32 4.92
C GLU A 8 -2.13 3.87 4.96
N LEU A 9 -1.17 2.95 5.05
CA LEU A 9 -1.43 1.57 5.45
C LEU A 9 -1.49 1.51 6.98
N LYS A 10 -2.67 1.16 7.51
CA LYS A 10 -2.91 1.05 8.96
C LYS A 10 -3.07 -0.41 9.32
N ILE A 11 -2.22 -0.92 10.20
CA ILE A 11 -2.28 -2.31 10.66
C ILE A 11 -2.64 -2.30 12.13
N SER A 12 -3.85 -2.73 12.45
CA SER A 12 -4.33 -2.82 13.83
C SER A 12 -4.22 -4.24 14.37
N ARG A 13 -3.63 -4.40 15.56
CA ARG A 13 -3.51 -5.69 16.26
C ARG A 13 -3.73 -5.54 17.77
N PHE A 14 -4.28 -6.58 18.39
CA PHE A 14 -4.33 -6.66 19.85
C PHE A 14 -2.96 -7.10 20.37
N VAL A 15 -2.43 -6.34 21.34
CA VAL A 15 -1.20 -6.65 22.05
C VAL A 15 -1.50 -6.66 23.53
N PHE A 16 -1.02 -7.67 24.25
CA PHE A 16 -1.14 -7.72 25.69
C PHE A 16 -0.24 -6.64 26.32
N ASP A 17 -0.82 -5.74 27.10
CA ASP A 17 -0.09 -4.71 27.82
C ASP A 17 0.16 -5.15 29.26
N GLU A 18 1.41 -5.51 29.55
CA GLU A 18 1.83 -6.00 30.86
C GLU A 18 1.59 -5.00 32.00
N ASN A 19 1.59 -3.69 31.70
CA ASN A 19 1.42 -2.64 32.73
C ASN A 19 -0.02 -2.56 33.24
N VAL A 20 -0.99 -2.86 32.37
CA VAL A 20 -2.42 -2.79 32.68
C VAL A 20 -3.10 -4.17 32.67
N GLN A 21 -2.34 -5.24 32.46
CA GLN A 21 -2.77 -6.64 32.49
C GLN A 21 -4.00 -6.89 31.61
N LYS A 22 -4.04 -6.29 30.42
CA LYS A 22 -5.13 -6.45 29.45
C LYS A 22 -4.65 -6.26 28.02
N ASP A 23 -5.43 -6.79 27.07
CA ASP A 23 -5.22 -6.53 25.66
C ASP A 23 -5.55 -5.07 25.32
N ARG A 24 -4.69 -4.45 24.51
CA ARG A 24 -4.92 -3.14 23.90
C ARG A 24 -4.83 -3.26 22.39
N LEU A 25 -5.70 -2.51 21.70
CA LEU A 25 -5.59 -2.34 20.25
C LEU A 25 -4.46 -1.35 19.95
N VAL A 26 -3.43 -1.81 19.25
CA VAL A 26 -2.34 -0.99 18.72
C VAL A 26 -2.53 -0.85 17.22
N THR A 27 -2.33 0.35 16.67
CA THR A 27 -2.38 0.58 15.21
C THR A 27 -1.05 1.18 14.76
N ASP A 28 -0.32 0.43 13.93
CA ASP A 28 0.85 0.94 13.24
C ASP A 28 0.42 1.61 11.94
N VAL A 29 1.06 2.74 11.60
CA VAL A 29 0.72 3.53 10.41
C VAL A 29 1.95 3.69 9.52
N TYR A 30 1.85 3.21 8.30
CA TYR A 30 2.89 3.28 7.28
C TYR A 30 2.44 4.15 6.12
N LYS A 31 3.18 5.25 5.89
CA LYS A 31 3.00 6.07 4.69
C LYS A 31 3.50 5.35 3.45
N LEU A 32 2.74 5.41 2.37
CA LEU A 32 3.06 4.86 1.05
C LEU A 32 3.10 5.98 0.02
N LYS A 33 4.22 6.10 -0.69
CA LYS A 33 4.40 7.11 -1.73
C LYS A 33 5.39 6.62 -2.77
N LEU A 34 5.00 6.66 -4.05
CA LEU A 34 5.92 6.41 -5.14
C LEU A 34 6.58 7.72 -5.56
N THR A 35 7.90 7.74 -5.61
CA THR A 35 8.66 8.86 -6.20
C THR A 35 9.28 8.42 -7.53
N ASP A 36 9.68 9.36 -8.37
CA ASP A 36 10.36 9.05 -9.64
C ASP A 36 11.60 8.17 -9.41
N GLN A 37 12.42 8.51 -8.39
CA GLN A 37 13.59 7.71 -8.03
C GLN A 37 13.25 6.24 -7.71
N TRP A 38 12.17 6.00 -6.96
CA TRP A 38 11.77 4.65 -6.58
C TRP A 38 11.06 3.91 -7.71
N ARG A 39 10.38 4.63 -8.61
CA ARG A 39 9.91 4.06 -9.87
C ARG A 39 11.08 3.58 -10.73
N ASP A 40 12.09 4.41 -10.91
CA ASP A 40 13.24 4.07 -11.75
C ASP A 40 14.00 2.87 -11.15
N LYS A 41 14.12 2.82 -9.81
CA LYS A 41 14.72 1.68 -9.10
C LYS A 41 13.96 0.37 -9.27
N LEU A 42 12.62 0.40 -9.34
CA LEU A 42 11.82 -0.79 -9.65
C LEU A 42 12.16 -1.33 -11.04
N GLN A 43 12.28 -0.45 -12.03
CA GLN A 43 12.68 -0.84 -13.38
C GLN A 43 14.10 -1.42 -13.40
N GLU A 44 15.06 -0.75 -12.75
CA GLU A 44 16.47 -1.15 -12.77
C GLU A 44 16.74 -2.49 -12.06
N MET A 45 16.11 -2.72 -10.91
CA MET A 45 16.39 -3.90 -10.08
C MET A 45 15.49 -5.10 -10.40
N TYR A 46 14.26 -4.85 -10.85
CA TYR A 46 13.23 -5.89 -10.97
C TYR A 46 12.67 -6.03 -12.39
N ASP A 47 13.15 -5.23 -13.36
CA ASP A 47 12.57 -5.14 -14.70
C ASP A 47 11.05 -4.91 -14.64
N LEU A 48 10.62 -4.06 -13.70
CA LEU A 48 9.23 -3.82 -13.35
C LEU A 48 8.82 -2.42 -13.81
N ASP A 49 8.11 -2.35 -14.94
CA ASP A 49 7.36 -1.17 -15.33
C ASP A 49 6.14 -1.03 -14.42
N VAL A 50 6.21 -0.06 -13.51
CA VAL A 50 5.16 0.14 -12.50
C VAL A 50 3.84 0.60 -13.12
N PHE A 51 3.88 1.26 -14.28
CA PHE A 51 2.68 1.73 -14.96
C PHE A 51 1.95 0.57 -15.63
N GLU A 52 2.71 -0.32 -16.29
CA GLU A 52 2.15 -1.57 -16.82
C GLU A 52 1.57 -2.42 -15.70
N TYR A 53 2.34 -2.64 -14.62
CA TYR A 53 1.89 -3.41 -13.46
C TYR A 53 0.62 -2.82 -12.82
N TYR A 54 0.54 -1.50 -12.69
CA TYR A 54 -0.67 -0.80 -12.23
C TYR A 54 -1.87 -1.09 -13.15
N GLY A 55 -1.67 -1.02 -14.46
CA GLY A 55 -2.71 -1.34 -15.45
C GLY A 55 -3.19 -2.78 -15.33
N GLU A 56 -2.30 -3.75 -15.12
CA GLU A 56 -2.66 -5.14 -14.90
C GLU A 56 -3.48 -5.33 -13.60
N MET A 57 -3.08 -4.68 -12.51
CA MET A 57 -3.85 -4.71 -11.24
C MET A 57 -5.26 -4.16 -11.44
N CYS A 58 -5.41 -3.05 -12.17
CA CYS A 58 -6.72 -2.48 -12.49
C CYS A 58 -7.58 -3.41 -13.35
N ALA A 59 -6.99 -4.08 -14.35
CA ALA A 59 -7.71 -4.94 -15.29
C ALA A 59 -8.15 -6.27 -14.65
N GLN A 60 -7.29 -6.88 -13.83
CA GLN A 60 -7.53 -8.19 -13.22
C GLN A 60 -8.26 -8.09 -11.88
N GLY A 61 -8.28 -6.92 -11.25
CA GLY A 61 -8.88 -6.72 -9.92
C GLY A 61 -8.18 -7.52 -8.81
N SER A 62 -6.94 -7.95 -9.02
CA SER A 62 -6.20 -8.77 -8.07
C SER A 62 -4.69 -8.59 -8.20
N ILE A 63 -3.93 -9.13 -7.23
CA ILE A 63 -2.47 -9.14 -7.28
C ILE A 63 -2.00 -10.11 -8.36
N VAL A 64 -1.38 -9.55 -9.39
CA VAL A 64 -0.94 -10.29 -10.59
C VAL A 64 0.29 -11.15 -10.30
N ASN A 65 1.19 -10.67 -9.44
CA ASN A 65 2.40 -11.39 -9.05
C ASN A 65 2.85 -10.95 -7.65
N ARG A 66 2.94 -11.91 -6.70
CA ARG A 66 3.29 -11.62 -5.30
C ARG A 66 4.69 -11.01 -5.12
N TYR A 67 5.66 -11.42 -5.93
CA TYR A 67 7.02 -10.87 -5.88
C TYR A 67 7.04 -9.42 -6.37
N LYS A 68 6.41 -9.15 -7.52
CA LYS A 68 6.25 -7.77 -8.04
C LYS A 68 5.47 -6.89 -7.07
N PHE A 69 4.44 -7.44 -6.43
CA PHE A 69 3.68 -6.73 -5.41
C PHE A 69 4.54 -6.30 -4.22
N SER A 70 5.31 -7.21 -3.63
CA SER A 70 6.21 -6.87 -2.52
C SER A 70 7.28 -5.85 -2.93
N ALA A 71 7.83 -5.94 -4.15
CA ALA A 71 8.76 -4.94 -4.67
C ALA A 71 8.11 -3.55 -4.77
N VAL A 72 6.88 -3.47 -5.26
CA VAL A 72 6.11 -2.21 -5.31
C VAL A 72 5.84 -1.67 -3.90
N VAL A 73 5.44 -2.51 -2.94
CA VAL A 73 5.26 -2.09 -1.55
C VAL A 73 6.57 -1.55 -0.96
N TRP A 74 7.69 -2.21 -1.23
CA TRP A 74 9.02 -1.77 -0.79
C TRP A 74 9.36 -0.39 -1.33
N ALA A 75 9.12 -0.15 -2.63
CA ALA A 75 9.35 1.14 -3.27
C ALA A 75 8.44 2.24 -2.70
N LEU A 76 7.17 1.92 -2.42
CA LEU A 76 6.21 2.86 -1.82
C LEU A 76 6.59 3.27 -0.39
N LEU A 77 7.04 2.31 0.43
CA LEU A 77 7.48 2.59 1.80
C LEU A 77 8.71 3.50 1.79
N ASN A 78 9.74 3.11 1.06
CA ASN A 78 10.97 3.88 1.04
C ASN A 78 10.80 5.24 0.32
N GLY A 79 9.92 5.34 -0.67
CA GLY A 79 9.55 6.60 -1.31
C GLY A 79 8.79 7.56 -0.39
N ALA A 80 8.17 7.05 0.68
CA ALA A 80 7.60 7.84 1.76
C ALA A 80 8.61 8.23 2.85
N GLY A 81 9.88 7.83 2.72
CA GLY A 81 10.96 8.14 3.65
C GLY A 81 11.15 7.11 4.77
N HIS A 82 10.49 5.95 4.70
CA HIS A 82 10.85 4.83 5.56
C HIS A 82 12.19 4.22 5.12
N ILE A 83 12.83 3.44 5.99
CA ILE A 83 14.06 2.71 5.69
C ILE A 83 13.75 1.22 5.87
N PHE A 84 13.37 0.55 4.78
CA PHE A 84 13.02 -0.87 4.75
C PHE A 84 13.92 -1.62 3.77
N SER A 85 14.44 -2.75 4.21
CA SER A 85 14.97 -3.79 3.33
C SER A 85 13.86 -4.57 2.62
N GLU A 86 14.24 -5.39 1.64
CA GLU A 86 13.32 -6.28 0.93
C GLU A 86 12.70 -7.31 1.89
N ASP A 87 13.51 -7.95 2.73
CA ASP A 87 13.05 -8.95 3.71
C ASP A 87 12.11 -8.34 4.75
N GLU A 88 12.42 -7.15 5.26
CA GLU A 88 11.51 -6.42 6.17
C GLU A 88 10.19 -6.09 5.50
N THR A 89 10.22 -5.80 4.19
CA THR A 89 9.00 -5.53 3.43
C THR A 89 8.17 -6.78 3.25
N VAL A 90 8.78 -7.92 2.94
CA VAL A 90 8.06 -9.20 2.82
C VAL A 90 7.37 -9.53 4.14
N ASN A 91 8.08 -9.42 5.27
CA ASN A 91 7.50 -9.64 6.59
C ASN A 91 6.35 -8.67 6.90
N LEU A 92 6.48 -7.40 6.50
CA LEU A 92 5.40 -6.42 6.66
C LEU A 92 4.19 -6.75 5.80
N VAL A 93 4.38 -7.17 4.54
CA VAL A 93 3.30 -7.59 3.65
C VAL A 93 2.56 -8.79 4.23
N GLU A 94 3.27 -9.80 4.72
CA GLU A 94 2.66 -10.96 5.38
C GLU A 94 1.87 -10.53 6.63
N THR A 95 2.44 -9.65 7.45
CA THR A 95 1.76 -9.09 8.63
C THR A 95 0.49 -8.35 8.24
N ALA A 96 0.56 -7.50 7.21
CA ALA A 96 -0.59 -6.75 6.71
C ALA A 96 -1.68 -7.68 6.17
N VAL A 97 -1.31 -8.72 5.40
CA VAL A 97 -2.27 -9.72 4.89
C VAL A 97 -2.93 -10.48 6.04
N ASN A 98 -2.19 -10.85 7.09
CA ASN A 98 -2.74 -11.57 8.23
C ASN A 98 -3.73 -10.75 9.05
N HIS A 99 -3.58 -9.42 9.08
CA HIS A 99 -4.42 -8.54 9.91
C HIS A 99 -5.51 -7.79 9.14
N LEU A 100 -5.29 -7.46 7.87
CA LEU A 100 -6.21 -6.70 7.01
C LEU A 100 -6.85 -7.57 5.92
N GLY A 101 -6.19 -8.67 5.54
CA GLY A 101 -6.53 -9.41 4.34
C GLY A 101 -5.85 -8.84 3.09
N LEU A 102 -5.81 -9.66 2.05
CA LEU A 102 -5.13 -9.34 0.80
C LEU A 102 -5.78 -8.17 0.05
N ASP A 103 -7.12 -8.15 0.04
CA ASP A 103 -7.90 -7.17 -0.72
C ASP A 103 -7.72 -5.77 -0.16
N GLU A 104 -7.76 -5.60 1.17
CA GLU A 104 -7.57 -4.30 1.82
C GLU A 104 -6.15 -3.77 1.58
N LEU A 105 -5.13 -4.63 1.73
CA LEU A 105 -3.75 -4.25 1.42
C LEU A 105 -3.58 -3.85 -0.05
N ALA A 106 -4.12 -4.64 -0.98
CA ALA A 106 -4.06 -4.35 -2.41
C ALA A 106 -4.76 -3.04 -2.75
N MET A 107 -5.90 -2.73 -2.13
CA MET A 107 -6.63 -1.47 -2.33
C MET A 107 -5.83 -0.25 -1.87
N VAL A 108 -5.15 -0.33 -0.72
CA VAL A 108 -4.30 0.77 -0.23
C VAL A 108 -3.11 0.99 -1.16
N VAL A 109 -2.47 -0.09 -1.61
CA VAL A 109 -1.37 -0.03 -2.59
C VAL A 109 -1.85 0.55 -3.93
N LEU A 110 -3.00 0.11 -4.43
CA LEU A 110 -3.59 0.62 -5.66
C LEU A 110 -3.94 2.12 -5.56
N SER A 111 -4.43 2.56 -4.40
CA SER A 111 -4.68 3.97 -4.11
C SER A 111 -3.39 4.79 -4.18
N ALA A 112 -2.30 4.27 -3.61
CA ALA A 112 -1.00 4.93 -3.62
C ALA A 112 -0.39 5.02 -5.04
N LEU A 113 -0.58 3.98 -5.85
CA LEU A 113 -0.18 3.98 -7.26
C LEU A 113 -1.04 4.96 -8.07
N THR A 114 -2.36 4.98 -7.86
CA THR A 114 -3.25 5.93 -8.54
C THR A 114 -2.86 7.37 -8.22
N ALA A 115 -2.57 7.67 -6.95
CA ALA A 115 -2.07 8.97 -6.49
C ALA A 115 -0.77 9.41 -7.19
N ALA A 116 0.09 8.46 -7.57
CA ALA A 116 1.39 8.73 -8.17
C ALA A 116 1.38 8.74 -9.71
N LEU A 117 0.54 7.93 -10.33
CA LEU A 117 0.58 7.65 -11.77
C LEU A 117 -0.53 8.34 -12.56
N MET A 118 -1.61 8.75 -11.89
CA MET A 118 -2.78 9.32 -12.53
C MET A 118 -2.91 10.82 -12.25
N PRO A 119 -3.64 11.57 -13.10
CA PRO A 119 -4.01 12.95 -12.80
C PRO A 119 -4.79 13.05 -11.47
N PRO A 120 -4.70 14.20 -10.75
CA PRO A 120 -5.39 14.39 -9.48
C PRO A 120 -6.88 14.06 -9.51
N GLU A 121 -7.57 14.39 -10.61
CA GLU A 121 -9.00 14.15 -10.79
C GLU A 121 -9.35 12.66 -10.80
N ALA A 122 -8.47 11.82 -11.37
CA ALA A 122 -8.64 10.38 -11.39
C ALA A 122 -8.41 9.75 -10.01
N TYR A 123 -7.45 10.28 -9.25
CA TYR A 123 -7.22 9.87 -7.87
C TYR A 123 -8.40 10.25 -6.95
N GLU A 124 -8.94 11.47 -7.09
CA GLU A 124 -10.14 11.89 -6.35
C GLU A 124 -11.34 10.99 -6.66
N ALA A 125 -11.59 10.70 -7.95
CA ALA A 125 -12.65 9.79 -8.37
C ALA A 125 -12.48 8.37 -7.80
N PHE A 126 -11.23 7.88 -7.76
CA PHE A 126 -10.90 6.60 -7.15
C PHE A 126 -11.26 6.59 -5.65
N LYS A 127 -10.85 7.61 -4.88
CA LYS A 127 -11.16 7.70 -3.44
C LYS A 127 -12.67 7.73 -3.19
N MET A 128 -13.43 8.47 -3.99
CA MET A 128 -14.90 8.51 -3.87
C MET A 128 -15.53 7.14 -4.13
N THR A 129 -15.01 6.40 -5.12
CA THR A 129 -15.48 5.05 -5.46
C THR A 129 -15.17 4.07 -4.33
N VAL A 130 -13.94 4.05 -3.82
CA VAL A 130 -13.53 3.17 -2.71
C VAL A 130 -14.33 3.45 -1.44
N LEU A 131 -14.54 4.72 -1.09
CA LEU A 131 -15.38 5.11 0.05
C LEU A 131 -16.83 4.63 -0.12
N SER A 132 -17.36 4.70 -1.34
CA SER A 132 -18.73 4.24 -1.62
C SER A 132 -18.89 2.72 -1.44
N TYR A 133 -17.91 1.92 -1.87
CA TYR A 133 -17.92 0.47 -1.66
C TYR A 133 -17.72 0.09 -0.18
N GLY A 134 -16.79 0.74 0.53
CA GLY A 134 -16.58 0.50 1.96
C GLY A 134 -17.82 0.79 2.82
N ASN A 135 -18.64 1.76 2.43
CA ASN A 135 -19.91 2.06 3.09
C ASN A 135 -21.01 1.04 2.78
N GLN A 136 -20.96 0.35 1.65
CA GLN A 136 -21.96 -0.67 1.27
C GLN A 136 -21.72 -2.02 1.96
N VAL A 137 -20.48 -2.33 2.33
CA VAL A 137 -20.14 -3.60 3.03
C VAL A 137 -20.39 -3.51 4.54
N ASN A 138 -20.58 -2.31 5.08
CA ASN A 138 -20.85 -2.04 6.51
C ASN A 138 -22.35 -1.87 6.84
N LEU A 139 -23.26 -2.25 5.95
CA LEU A 139 -24.73 -2.25 6.13
C LEU A 139 -25.27 -3.68 6.08
#